data_AF-A0A7C5HGG5-F1
#
_entry.id   AF-A0A7C5HGG5-F1
#
_cell.length_a   1.000
_cell.length_b   1.000
_cell.length_c   1.000
_cell.angle_alpha   90.00
_cell.angle_beta   90.00
_cell.angle_gamma   90.00
#
_symmetry.space_group_name_H-M   'P 1'
#
loop_
_entity.id
_entity.type
_entity.pdbx_description
1 polymer ?
#
loop_
_entity_poly.entity_id
_entity_poly.type
_entity_poly.pdbx_seq_one_letter_code
_entity_poly.pdbx_strand_id
1 'polypeptide(L)' 'MQVTLKHYTPLEVCSHAIRTCWQSFDKSDVGGEKDRALIDRVGNKYKHASTLEHLVYTFYIQGISRALLQELAR' A
#
# COMPACT_ATOMS: atom_id res chain seq x y z
N MET A 1 -3.13 20.28 14.15
CA MET A 1 -3.44 18.95 13.57
C MET A 1 -2.29 18.01 13.88
N GLN A 2 -2.57 16.83 14.42
CA GLN A 2 -1.60 15.77 14.70
C GLN A 2 -2.07 14.48 14.03
N VAL A 3 -1.17 13.81 13.31
CA VAL A 3 -1.46 12.55 12.60
C VAL A 3 -0.51 11.49 13.12
N THR A 4 -1.05 10.35 13.56
CA THR A 4 -0.26 9.24 14.09
C THR A 4 -0.59 7.98 13.32
N LEU A 5 0.42 7.38 12.69
CA LEU A 5 0.31 6.04 12.11
C LEU A 5 0.20 5.01 13.25
N LYS A 6 -0.90 4.26 13.30
CA LYS A 6 -1.13 3.21 14.29
C LYS A 6 -0.73 1.84 13.79
N HIS A 7 -0.97 1.58 12.51
CA HIS A 7 -0.67 0.29 11.89
C HIS A 7 -0.51 0.47 10.38
N TYR A 8 0.34 -0.35 9.77
CA TYR A 8 0.49 -0.47 8.33
C TYR A 8 0.72 -1.92 7.94
N THR A 9 0.35 -2.26 6.71
CA THR A 9 0.58 -3.60 6.17
C THR A 9 2.04 -3.74 5.70
N PRO A 10 2.75 -4.82 6.05
CA PRO A 10 4.10 -5.09 5.52
C PRO A 10 4.09 -5.15 3.99
N LEU A 11 5.14 -4.61 3.35
CA LEU A 11 5.21 -4.50 1.89
C LEU A 11 5.23 -5.86 1.18
N GLU A 12 5.72 -6.89 1.87
CA GLU A 12 5.80 -8.26 1.40
C GLU A 12 4.43 -8.83 1.06
N VAL A 13 3.36 -8.37 1.74
CA VAL A 13 1.99 -8.79 1.43
C VAL A 13 1.61 -8.36 0.01
N CYS A 14 1.98 -7.13 -0.39
CA CYS A 14 1.69 -6.61 -1.72
C CYS A 14 2.58 -7.26 -2.79
N SER A 15 3.88 -7.43 -2.54
CA SER A 15 4.76 -8.12 -3.51
C SER A 15 4.32 -9.58 -3.71
N HIS A 16 3.88 -10.27 -2.65
CA HIS A 16 3.34 -11.62 -2.74
C HIS A 16 2.02 -11.68 -3.54
N ALA A 17 1.11 -10.72 -3.32
CA ALA A 17 -0.13 -10.61 -4.09
C ALA A 17 0.16 -10.40 -5.59
N ILE A 18 1.09 -9.51 -5.94
CA ILE A 18 1.52 -9.29 -7.32
C ILE A 18 2.10 -10.57 -7.91
N ARG A 19 3.02 -11.25 -7.21
CA ARG A 19 3.69 -12.45 -7.71
C ARG A 19 2.73 -13.62 -7.94
N THR A 20 1.64 -13.68 -7.16
CA THR A 20 0.57 -14.67 -7.31
C THR A 20 -0.10 -14.59 -8.68
N CYS A 21 -0.31 -13.38 -9.20
CA CYS A 21 -0.96 -13.17 -10.51
C CYS A 21 -0.17 -13.76 -11.69
N TRP A 22 1.16 -13.85 -11.59
CA TRP A 22 2.04 -14.39 -12.65
C TRP A 22 2.82 -15.63 -12.23
N GLN A 23 2.52 -16.22 -11.06
CA GLN A 23 3.25 -17.36 -10.49
C GLN A 23 4.77 -17.16 -10.49
N SER A 24 5.23 -15.95 -10.19
CA SER A 24 6.63 -15.52 -10.35
C SER A 24 7.40 -15.45 -9.02
N PHE A 25 7.15 -16.41 -8.14
CA PHE A 25 7.72 -16.45 -6.78
C PHE A 25 9.23 -16.68 -6.77
N ASP A 26 9.75 -17.39 -7.77
CA ASP A 26 11.17 -17.66 -8.00
C ASP A 26 12.03 -16.39 -8.13
N LYS A 27 11.40 -15.27 -8.51
CA LYS A 27 12.06 -13.97 -8.71
C LYS A 27 11.98 -13.06 -7.48
N SER A 28 11.43 -13.52 -6.36
CA SER A 28 11.33 -12.74 -5.11
C SER A 28 12.69 -12.64 -4.42
N ASP A 29 12.94 -11.49 -3.82
CA ASP A 29 14.05 -11.26 -2.89
C ASP A 29 13.55 -11.02 -1.46
N VAL A 30 12.38 -11.58 -1.13
CA VAL A 30 11.79 -11.62 0.22
C VAL A 30 11.67 -10.22 0.83
N GLY A 31 11.09 -9.28 0.08
CA GLY A 31 10.90 -7.89 0.54
C GLY A 31 12.10 -6.96 0.29
N GLY A 32 13.11 -7.43 -0.44
CA GLY A 32 14.25 -6.64 -0.87
C GLY A 32 13.91 -5.59 -1.94
N GLU A 33 14.94 -5.07 -2.61
CA GLU A 33 14.80 -4.01 -3.61
C GLU A 33 14.03 -4.45 -4.85
N LYS A 34 14.13 -5.71 -5.27
CA LYS A 34 13.41 -6.22 -6.45
C LYS A 34 11.92 -6.27 -6.19
N ASP A 35 11.51 -6.73 -5.01
CA ASP A 35 10.10 -6.74 -4.59
C ASP A 35 9.54 -5.33 -4.45
N ARG A 36 10.30 -4.38 -3.89
CA ARG A 36 9.90 -2.97 -3.82
C ARG A 36 9.75 -2.33 -5.20
N ALA A 37 10.71 -2.57 -6.09
CA ALA A 37 10.66 -2.09 -7.47
C ALA A 37 9.51 -2.73 -8.27
N LEU A 38 9.16 -3.99 -7.96
CA LEU A 38 8.01 -4.67 -8.55
C LEU A 38 6.70 -3.98 -8.17
N ILE A 39 6.51 -3.62 -6.89
CA ILE A 39 5.32 -2.92 -6.40
C ILE A 39 5.11 -1.59 -7.14
N ASP A 40 6.14 -0.74 -7.21
CA ASP A 40 6.05 0.54 -7.94
C ASP A 40 5.71 0.33 -9.41
N ARG A 41 6.44 -0.57 -10.08
CA ARG A 41 6.29 -0.79 -11.50
C ARG A 41 4.91 -1.34 -11.86
N VAL A 42 4.41 -2.34 -11.13
CA VAL A 42 3.12 -2.99 -11.44
C VAL A 42 1.95 -2.11 -11.03
N GLY A 43 1.99 -1.57 -9.81
CA GLY A 43 0.92 -0.72 -9.29
C GLY A 43 0.77 0.60 -10.06
N ASN A 44 1.88 1.28 -10.35
CA ASN A 44 1.84 2.64 -10.90
C ASN A 44 2.01 2.71 -12.43
N LYS A 45 2.79 1.80 -13.05
CA LYS A 45 3.14 1.91 -14.49
C LYS A 45 2.34 0.96 -15.38
N TYR A 46 2.00 -0.25 -14.89
CA TYR A 46 1.31 -1.28 -15.68
C TYR A 46 -0.21 -1.34 -15.47
N LYS A 47 -0.81 -0.32 -14.87
CA LYS A 47 -2.27 -0.20 -14.65
C LYS A 47 -2.89 -1.33 -13.82
N HIS A 48 -2.08 -2.04 -13.02
CA HIS A 48 -2.57 -3.04 -12.05
C HIS A 48 -2.67 -2.42 -10.66
N ALA A 49 -3.26 -1.22 -10.56
CA ALA A 49 -3.31 -0.46 -9.32
C ALA A 49 -4.06 -1.20 -8.19
N SER A 50 -4.97 -2.11 -8.53
CA SER A 50 -5.71 -2.92 -7.55
C SER A 50 -4.81 -3.79 -6.68
N THR A 51 -3.59 -4.13 -7.12
CA THR A 51 -2.65 -4.87 -6.26
C THR A 51 -2.19 -4.04 -5.06
N LEU A 52 -2.26 -2.70 -5.14
CA LEU A 52 -1.91 -1.79 -4.05
C LEU A 52 -2.99 -1.74 -2.96
N GLU A 53 -4.20 -2.22 -3.23
CA GLU A 53 -5.31 -2.25 -2.24
C GLU A 53 -5.01 -3.20 -1.07
N HIS A 54 -4.05 -4.12 -1.23
CA HIS A 54 -3.53 -4.93 -0.14
C HIS A 54 -2.71 -4.11 0.89
N LEU A 55 -2.28 -2.88 0.56
CA LEU A 55 -1.55 -2.01 1.47
C LEU A 55 -2.52 -1.11 2.25
N VAL A 56 -2.86 -1.54 3.47
CA VAL A 56 -3.75 -0.79 4.36
C VAL A 56 -2.93 -0.03 5.41
N TYR A 57 -3.29 1.23 5.63
CA TYR A 57 -2.73 2.12 6.66
C TYR A 57 -3.84 2.62 7.58
N THR A 58 -3.59 2.60 8.88
CA THR A 58 -4.54 3.09 9.89
C THR A 58 -3.93 4.28 10.62
N PHE A 59 -4.59 5.42 10.53
CA PHE A 59 -4.15 6.66 11.17
C PHE A 59 -5.12 7.08 12.26
N TYR A 60 -4.58 7.68 13.32
CA TYR A 60 -5.33 8.48 14.27
C TYR A 60 -5.05 9.96 13.98
N ILE A 61 -6.11 10.73 13.72
CA ILE A 61 -6.03 12.13 13.29
C ILE A 61 -6.72 13.00 14.34
N GLN A 62 -5.97 13.96 14.90
CA GLN A 62 -6.43 14.87 15.96
C GLN A 62 -6.34 16.33 15.54
N GLY A 63 -7.26 17.14 16.06
CA GLY A 63 -7.26 18.59 15.85
C GLY A 63 -7.54 18.99 14.40
N ILE A 64 -8.40 18.24 13.70
CA ILE A 64 -8.97 18.64 12.42
C ILE A 64 -10.30 19.38 12.63
N SER A 65 -10.64 20.28 11.70
CA SER A 65 -11.92 20.98 11.74
C SER A 65 -13.07 20.05 11.34
N ARG A 66 -14.30 20.38 11.77
CA ARG A 66 -15.50 19.65 11.36
C ARG A 66 -15.79 19.81 9.86
N ALA A 67 -15.38 20.93 9.26
CA ALA A 67 -15.50 21.15 7.82
C ALA A 67 -14.61 20.16 7.05
N LEU A 68 -13.34 20.00 7.46
CA LEU A 68 -12.43 19.02 6.86
C LEU A 68 -12.97 17.59 7.01
N LEU A 69 -13.58 17.25 8.16
CA LEU A 69 -14.16 15.93 8.36
C LEU A 69 -15.30 15.62 7.35
N GLN A 70 -16.07 16.63 6.95
CA GLN A 70 -17.12 16.44 5.93
C GLN A 70 -16.54 16.09 4.56
N GLU A 71 -15.42 16.69 4.18
CA GLU A 71 -14.73 16.38 2.92
C GLU A 71 -14.03 15.02 2.98
N LEU A 72 -13.39 14.69 4.11
CA LEU A 72 -12.66 13.43 4.28
C LEU A 72 -13.58 12.19 4.29
N ALA A 73 -14.83 12.34 4.73
CA ALA A 73 -15.79 11.23 4.79
C ALA A 73 -16.45 10.90 3.44
N ARG A 74 -16.09 11.62 2.36
CA ARG A 74 -16.62 11.45 1.01
C ARG A 74 -15.69 10.62 0.13
#